data_AF-A0AAV4VP63-F1
#
_entry.id   AF-A0AAV4VP63-F1
#
_cell.length_a   1.000
_cell.length_b   1.000
_cell.length_c   1.000
_cell.angle_alpha   90.00
_cell.angle_beta   90.00
_cell.angle_gamma   90.00
#
_symmetry.space_group_name_H-M   'P 1'
#
loop_
_entity.id
_entity.type
_entity.pdbx_description
1 polymer ?
#
loop_
_entity_poly.entity_id
_entity_poly.type
_entity_poly.pdbx_seq_one_letter_code
_entity_poly.pdbx_strand_id
1 'polypeptide(L)'
;MQGLVLGSFYFGYVVTQIPGGMAAEKYGAKWLFGIGILITSIFSLLTPVCARWSVWALIVARAIEGLGEGVTYPAMHALIGRWAPRQERCLLSTIIYNGSAIGTVISLAVSGALCETSFLGGWPSAFYVF
;
A
#
# COMPACT_ATOMS: atom_id res chain seq x y z
N MET A 1 -15.86 -10.30 13.13
CA MET A 1 -15.92 -9.41 11.94
C MET A 1 -14.62 -8.65 11.68
N GLN A 2 -13.90 -8.17 12.71
CA GLN A 2 -12.61 -7.49 12.55
C GLN A 2 -11.58 -8.31 11.72
N GLY A 3 -11.51 -9.62 11.94
CA GLY A 3 -10.62 -10.50 11.16
C GLY A 3 -10.95 -10.56 9.66
N LEU A 4 -12.22 -10.40 9.26
CA LEU A 4 -12.60 -10.33 7.84
C LEU A 4 -12.19 -9.00 7.22
N VAL A 5 -12.31 -7.89 7.95
CA VAL A 5 -11.86 -6.57 7.50
C VAL A 5 -10.35 -6.57 7.29
N LEU A 6 -9.58 -7.05 8.28
CA LEU A 6 -8.12 -7.18 8.18
C LEU A 6 -7.71 -8.17 7.08
N GLY A 7 -8.36 -9.34 7.01
CA GLY A 7 -8.04 -10.38 6.04
C GLY A 7 -8.36 -10.00 4.58
N SER A 8 -9.39 -9.17 4.36
CA SER A 8 -9.79 -8.75 3.00
C SER A 8 -8.69 -8.03 2.24
N PHE A 9 -7.89 -7.20 2.94
CA PHE A 9 -6.70 -6.57 2.38
C PHE A 9 -5.68 -7.61 1.90
N TYR A 10 -5.31 -8.54 2.79
CA TYR A 10 -4.32 -9.58 2.46
C TYR A 10 -4.78 -10.50 1.33
N PHE A 11 -6.09 -10.75 1.22
CA PHE A 11 -6.62 -11.53 0.11
C PHE A 11 -6.38 -10.83 -1.24
N GLY A 12 -6.74 -9.55 -1.36
CA GLY A 12 -6.45 -8.76 -2.57
C GLY A 12 -4.96 -8.66 -2.87
N TYR A 13 -4.16 -8.45 -1.83
CA TYR A 13 -2.71 -8.38 -1.91
C TYR A 13 -2.09 -9.65 -2.51
N VAL A 14 -2.42 -10.83 -1.97
CA VAL A 14 -1.87 -12.11 -2.46
C VAL A 14 -2.30 -12.41 -3.89
N VAL A 15 -3.56 -12.14 -4.23
CA VAL A 15 -4.10 -12.42 -5.58
C VAL A 15 -3.35 -11.64 -6.65
N THR A 16 -2.88 -10.43 -6.35
CA THR A 16 -2.24 -9.55 -7.33
C THR A 16 -0.73 -9.69 -7.42
N GLN A 17 -0.06 -10.37 -6.49
CA GLN A 17 1.41 -10.51 -6.55
C GLN A 17 1.90 -11.22 -7.81
N ILE A 18 1.33 -12.40 -8.11
CA ILE A 18 1.72 -13.21 -9.28
C ILE A 18 1.39 -12.49 -10.59
N PRO A 19 0.12 -12.08 -10.86
CA PRO A 19 -0.21 -11.39 -12.10
C PRO A 19 0.45 -10.01 -12.18
N GLY A 20 0.68 -9.34 -11.05
CA GLY A 20 1.41 -8.08 -10.96
C GLY A 20 2.85 -8.20 -11.44
N GLY A 21 3.54 -9.28 -11.09
CA GLY A 21 4.88 -9.56 -11.62
C GLY A 21 4.90 -9.72 -13.14
N MET A 22 3.99 -10.53 -13.67
CA MET A 22 3.86 -10.73 -15.12
C MET A 22 3.51 -9.42 -15.86
N ALA A 23 2.61 -8.63 -15.28
CA ALA A 23 2.20 -7.34 -15.82
C ALA A 23 3.34 -6.30 -15.77
N ALA A 24 4.15 -6.30 -14.70
CA ALA A 24 5.30 -5.41 -14.55
C ALA A 24 6.34 -5.65 -15.65
N GLU A 25 6.55 -6.91 -16.02
CA GLU A 25 7.47 -7.27 -17.10
C GLU A 25 6.93 -6.86 -18.47
N LYS A 26 5.64 -7.11 -18.74
CA LYS A 26 5.02 -6.90 -20.05
C LYS A 26 4.63 -5.45 -20.35
N TYR A 27 3.99 -4.77 -19.40
CA TYR A 27 3.39 -3.43 -19.59
C TYR A 27 4.23 -2.29 -19.01
N GLY A 28 5.30 -2.62 -18.27
CA GLY A 28 6.22 -1.65 -17.71
C GLY A 28 5.97 -1.41 -16.23
N ALA A 29 6.95 -1.80 -15.43
CA ALA A 29 6.91 -1.73 -13.97
C ALA A 29 6.68 -0.31 -13.41
N LYS A 30 7.17 0.75 -14.08
CA LYS A 30 6.95 2.15 -13.64
C LYS A 30 5.46 2.51 -13.59
N TRP A 31 4.72 2.20 -14.65
CA TRP A 31 3.29 2.53 -14.75
C TRP A 31 2.47 1.67 -13.80
N LEU A 32 2.79 0.39 -13.71
CA LEU A 32 2.09 -0.52 -12.79
C LEU A 32 2.27 -0.09 -11.33
N PHE A 33 3.49 0.28 -10.94
CA PHE A 33 3.78 0.80 -9.60
C PHE A 33 3.02 2.09 -9.31
N GLY A 34 3.02 3.05 -10.24
CA GLY A 34 2.32 4.31 -10.08
C GLY A 34 0.79 4.16 -9.97
N ILE A 35 0.20 3.30 -10.81
CA ILE A 35 -1.24 3.01 -10.77
C ILE A 35 -1.62 2.26 -9.48
N GLY A 36 -0.80 1.28 -9.07
CA GLY A 36 -1.01 0.53 -7.83
C GLY A 36 -1.08 1.46 -6.63
N ILE A 37 -0.06 2.31 -6.46
CA ILE A 37 -0.02 3.31 -5.38
C ILE A 37 -1.21 4.27 -5.46
N LEU A 38 -1.56 4.76 -6.65
CA LEU A 38 -2.68 5.69 -6.81
C LEU A 38 -4.01 5.05 -6.38
N ILE A 39 -4.24 3.77 -6.73
CA ILE A 39 -5.39 3.01 -6.27
C ILE A 39 -5.35 2.87 -4.76
N THR A 40 -4.23 2.40 -4.18
CA THR A 40 -4.08 2.27 -2.73
C THR A 40 -4.39 3.59 -2.02
N SER A 41 -3.79 4.70 -2.45
CA SER A 41 -3.98 6.02 -1.82
C SER A 41 -5.44 6.50 -1.90
N ILE A 42 -6.11 6.36 -3.04
CA ILE A 42 -7.52 6.77 -3.17
C ILE A 42 -8.42 5.97 -2.22
N PHE A 43 -8.22 4.65 -2.14
CA PHE A 43 -9.03 3.80 -1.28
C PHE A 43 -8.68 3.93 0.20
N SER A 44 -7.41 4.27 0.54
CA SER A 44 -7.02 4.68 1.89
C SER A 44 -7.78 5.95 2.32
N LEU A 45 -7.81 6.98 1.47
CA LEU A 45 -8.55 8.23 1.75
C LEU A 45 -10.07 8.01 1.89
N LEU A 46 -10.64 7.07 1.13
CA LEU A 46 -12.07 6.73 1.19
C LEU A 46 -12.45 5.85 2.39
N THR A 47 -11.47 5.20 3.01
CA THR A 47 -11.68 4.29 4.14
C THR A 47 -12.50 4.85 5.29
N PRO A 48 -12.20 6.04 5.85
CA PRO A 48 -12.99 6.58 6.96
C PRO A 48 -14.44 6.84 6.56
N VAL A 49 -14.71 7.19 5.30
CA VAL A 49 -16.07 7.37 4.77
C VAL A 49 -16.78 6.01 4.68
N CYS A 50 -16.13 5.00 4.12
CA CYS A 50 -16.67 3.64 4.02
C CYS A 50 -16.96 3.03 5.40
N ALA A 51 -16.07 3.25 6.37
CA ALA A 51 -16.21 2.74 7.74
C ALA A 51 -17.44 3.31 8.46
N ARG A 52 -17.83 4.56 8.17
CA ARG A 52 -19.05 5.18 8.73
C ARG A 52 -20.32 4.69 8.05
N TRP A 53 -20.23 4.29 6.77
CA TRP A 53 -21.41 3.89 6.01
C TRP A 53 -21.79 2.42 6.24
N SER A 54 -20.84 1.49 6.10
CA SER A 54 -21.10 0.06 6.26
C SER A 54 -19.82 -0.75 6.37
N VAL A 55 -19.85 -1.81 7.19
CA VAL A 55 -18.76 -2.78 7.31
C VAL A 55 -18.47 -3.46 5.96
N TRP A 56 -19.50 -3.71 5.14
CA TRP A 56 -19.31 -4.32 3.83
C TRP A 56 -18.61 -3.38 2.85
N ALA A 57 -18.94 -2.09 2.88
CA ALA A 57 -18.24 -1.08 2.07
C ALA A 57 -16.76 -0.98 2.46
N LEU A 58 -16.46 -1.07 3.77
CA LEU A 58 -15.09 -1.09 4.28
C LEU A 58 -14.32 -2.33 3.80
N ILE A 59 -14.94 -3.52 3.81
CA ILE A 59 -14.32 -4.77 3.31
C ILE A 59 -13.98 -4.65 1.83
N VAL A 60 -14.89 -4.11 1.01
CA VAL A 60 -14.65 -3.93 -0.43
C VAL A 60 -13.54 -2.90 -0.66
N ALA A 61 -13.53 -1.77 0.06
CA ALA A 61 -12.47 -0.78 -0.05
C ALA A 61 -11.10 -1.36 0.33
N ARG A 62 -11.02 -2.12 1.43
CA ARG A 62 -9.82 -2.84 1.87
C ARG A 62 -9.33 -3.85 0.85
N ALA A 63 -10.23 -4.61 0.24
CA ALA A 63 -9.88 -5.57 -0.80
C ALA A 63 -9.27 -4.88 -2.02
N ILE A 64 -9.86 -3.76 -2.48
CA ILE A 64 -9.35 -3.00 -3.62
C ILE A 64 -7.99 -2.35 -3.30
N GLU A 65 -7.84 -1.81 -2.10
CA GLU A 65 -6.56 -1.30 -1.60
C GLU A 65 -5.49 -2.40 -1.62
N GLY A 66 -5.81 -3.60 -1.14
CA GLY A 66 -4.92 -4.75 -1.22
C GLY A 66 -4.55 -5.13 -2.66
N LEU A 67 -5.49 -5.08 -3.60
CA LEU A 67 -5.23 -5.34 -5.02
C LEU A 67 -4.27 -4.29 -5.62
N GLY A 68 -4.40 -3.02 -5.24
CA GLY A 68 -3.48 -1.96 -5.65
C GLY A 68 -2.08 -2.13 -5.05
N GLU A 69 -2.01 -2.49 -3.77
CA GLU A 69 -0.75 -2.60 -3.04
C GLU A 69 0.04 -3.88 -3.40
N GLY A 70 -0.64 -4.95 -3.81
CA GLY A 70 0.01 -6.23 -4.12
C GLY A 70 0.93 -6.20 -5.34
N VAL A 71 0.79 -5.20 -6.22
CA VAL A 71 1.69 -5.03 -7.38
C VAL A 71 2.97 -4.26 -7.05
N THR A 72 3.05 -3.63 -5.87
CA THR A 72 4.15 -2.76 -5.45
C THR A 72 5.50 -3.49 -5.44
N TYR A 73 5.62 -4.60 -4.70
CA TYR A 73 6.89 -5.35 -4.60
C TYR A 73 7.33 -6.01 -5.92
N PRO A 74 6.45 -6.68 -6.70
CA PRO A 74 6.85 -7.22 -8.00
C PRO A 74 7.35 -6.12 -8.95
N ALA A 75 6.66 -4.97 -9.00
CA ALA A 75 7.07 -3.84 -9.83
C ALA A 75 8.41 -3.23 -9.37
N MET A 76 8.63 -3.11 -8.06
CA MET A 76 9.93 -2.68 -7.51
C MET A 76 11.08 -3.60 -7.93
N HIS A 77 10.92 -4.92 -7.82
CA HIS A 77 11.94 -5.87 -8.24
C HIS A 77 12.23 -5.79 -9.73
N ALA A 78 11.19 -5.63 -10.56
CA ALA A 78 11.34 -5.46 -12.00
C ALA A 78 12.07 -4.14 -12.35
N LEU A 79 11.80 -3.06 -11.63
CA LEU A 79 12.50 -1.77 -11.79
C LEU A 79 13.97 -1.89 -11.42
N ILE A 80 14.26 -2.44 -10.24
CA ILE A 80 15.65 -2.67 -9.78
C ILE A 80 16.39 -3.55 -10.78
N GLY A 81 15.77 -4.62 -11.27
CA GLY A 81 16.40 -5.52 -12.24
C GLY A 81 16.75 -4.87 -13.58
N ARG A 82 16.02 -3.84 -14.00
CA ARG A 82 16.24 -3.13 -15.27
C ARG A 82 17.15 -1.91 -15.14
N TRP A 83 17.11 -1.22 -14.01
CA TRP A 83 17.80 0.07 -13.82
C TRP A 83 19.06 0.00 -12.96
N ALA A 84 19.18 -0.98 -12.05
CA ALA A 84 20.32 -1.07 -11.16
C ALA A 84 21.54 -1.73 -11.85
N PRO A 85 22.75 -1.13 -11.74
CA PRO A 85 24.00 -1.81 -12.10
C PRO A 85 24.16 -3.11 -11.31
N ARG A 86 24.70 -4.17 -11.93
CA ARG A 86 24.80 -5.50 -11.31
C ARG A 86 25.55 -5.49 -9.97
N GLN A 87 26.57 -4.66 -9.85
CA GLN A 87 27.44 -4.53 -8.68
C GLN A 87 26.73 -3.82 -7.51
N GLU A 88 25.87 -2.84 -7.81
CA GLU A 88 25.21 -2.00 -6.79
C GLU A 88 23.78 -2.46 -6.49
N ARG A 89 23.26 -3.43 -7.25
CA ARG A 89 21.88 -3.91 -7.13
C ARG A 89 21.49 -4.31 -5.70
N CYS A 90 22.40 -4.95 -4.96
CA CYS A 90 22.17 -5.34 -3.57
C CYS A 90 22.00 -4.11 -2.66
N LEU A 91 22.87 -3.10 -2.83
CA LEU A 91 22.82 -1.86 -2.07
C LEU A 91 21.54 -1.07 -2.37
N LEU A 92 21.21 -0.90 -3.65
CA LEU A 92 19.99 -0.20 -4.07
C LEU A 92 18.72 -0.91 -3.56
N SER A 93 18.68 -2.24 -3.62
CA SER A 93 17.56 -3.02 -3.08
C SER A 93 17.41 -2.77 -1.58
N THR A 94 18.50 -2.85 -0.82
CA THR A 94 18.50 -2.63 0.63
C THR A 94 17.99 -1.23 0.99
N ILE A 95 18.44 -0.20 0.28
CA ILE A 95 17.97 1.19 0.49
C ILE A 95 16.46 1.29 0.26
N ILE A 96 15.95 0.69 -0.82
CA ILE A 96 14.53 0.70 -1.16
C ILE A 96 13.70 -0.02 -0.08
N TYR A 97 14.13 -1.21 0.36
CA TYR A 97 13.43 -1.98 1.40
C TYR A 97 13.42 -1.28 2.76
N ASN A 98 14.52 -0.61 3.11
CA ASN A 98 14.57 0.18 4.35
C ASN A 98 13.55 1.32 4.37
N GLY A 99 13.14 1.82 3.20
CA GLY A 99 12.05 2.81 3.10
C GLY A 99 10.74 2.32 3.74
N SER A 100 10.39 1.04 3.59
CA SER A 100 9.20 0.44 4.21
C SER A 100 9.31 0.39 5.74
N ALA A 101 10.48 0.03 6.27
CA ALA A 101 10.73 0.01 7.70
C ALA A 101 10.67 1.42 8.30
N ILE A 102 11.31 2.40 7.66
CA ILE A 102 11.28 3.81 8.08
C ILE A 102 9.85 4.35 8.06
N GLY A 103 9.11 4.10 6.97
CA GLY A 103 7.72 4.50 6.85
C GLY A 103 6.83 3.91 7.95
N THR A 104 7.05 2.65 8.32
CA THR A 104 6.33 2.00 9.42
C THR A 104 6.62 2.66 10.76
N VAL A 105 7.89 2.96 11.06
CA VAL A 105 8.30 3.63 12.30
C VAL A 105 7.68 5.03 12.39
N ILE A 106 7.77 5.83 11.32
CA ILE A 106 7.19 7.17 11.28
C ILE A 106 5.67 7.10 11.42
N SER A 107 5.01 6.19 10.69
CA SER A 107 3.55 6.05 10.73
C SER A 107 3.08 5.67 12.13
N LEU A 108 3.71 4.69 12.79
CA LEU A 108 3.33 4.29 14.15
C LEU A 108 3.57 5.40 15.18
N ALA A 109 4.70 6.08 15.10
CA ALA A 109 5.04 7.17 16.02
C ALA A 109 4.06 8.35 15.91
N VAL A 110 3.68 8.71 14.67
CA VAL A 110 2.84 9.87 14.40
C VAL A 110 1.35 9.54 14.48
N SER A 111 0.93 8.30 14.18
CA SER A 111 -0.48 7.88 14.22
C SER A 111 -1.11 8.08 15.60
N GLY A 112 -0.38 7.82 16.69
CA GLY A 112 -0.87 8.04 18.06
C GLY A 112 -1.26 9.50 18.30
N ALA A 113 -0.34 10.43 17.99
CA ALA A 113 -0.58 11.87 18.12
C ALA A 113 -1.70 12.38 17.18
N LEU A 114 -1.76 11.83 15.96
CA LEU A 114 -2.80 12.17 14.99
C LEU A 114 -4.19 11.72 15.45
N CYS A 115 -4.30 10.56 16.11
CA CYS A 115 -5.57 10.03 16.60
C CYS A 115 -6.12 10.80 17.82
N GLU A 116 -5.24 11.38 18.65
CA GLU A 116 -5.62 12.24 19.78
C GLU A 116 -6.10 13.63 19.34
N THR A 117 -5.64 14.09 18.17
CA THR A 117 -5.95 15.43 17.68
C THR A 117 -7.35 15.50 17.06
N SER A 118 -8.19 16.40 17.55
CA SER A 118 -9.58 16.60 17.07
C SER A 118 -9.69 17.34 15.73
N PHE A 119 -8.59 17.89 15.20
CA PHE A 119 -8.53 18.73 14.00
C PHE A 119 -9.08 18.06 12.73
N LEU A 120 -8.88 16.75 12.55
CA LEU A 120 -9.37 15.96 11.40
C LEU A 120 -10.36 14.84 11.81
N GLY A 121 -10.97 14.97 12.99
CA GLY A 121 -11.99 14.03 13.47
C GLY A 121 -11.46 12.79 14.21
N GLY A 122 -10.27 12.87 14.81
CA GLY A 122 -9.65 11.77 15.57
C GLY A 122 -8.97 10.76 14.66
N TRP A 123 -9.26 9.47 14.81
CA TRP A 123 -8.65 8.37 14.04
C TRP A 123 -8.65 8.47 12.49
N PRO A 124 -9.62 9.14 11.81
CA PRO A 124 -9.57 9.33 10.35
C PRO A 124 -8.37 10.15 9.88
N SER A 125 -7.78 10.98 10.75
CA SER A 125 -6.64 11.83 10.44
C SER A 125 -5.44 11.04 9.93
N ALA A 126 -5.21 9.85 10.48
CA ALA A 126 -4.13 8.96 10.05
C ALA A 126 -4.30 8.54 8.58
N PHE A 127 -5.52 8.28 8.12
CA PHE A 127 -5.81 7.90 6.73
C PHE A 127 -5.73 9.08 5.75
N TYR A 128 -5.80 10.32 6.23
CA TYR A 128 -5.65 11.50 5.37
C TYR A 128 -4.21 11.97 5.23
N VAL A 129 -3.36 11.64 6.21
CA VAL A 129 -1.94 12.04 6.23
C VAL A 129 -1.05 10.97 5.59
N PHE A 130 -1.39 9.69 5.72
CA PHE A 130 -0.61 8.56 5.21
C PHE A 130 -1.24 7.91 3.97
#